data_AF-A0A9E4KYJ0-F1
#
_entry.id   AF-A0A9E4KYJ0-F1
#
_cell.length_a   1.000
_cell.length_b   1.000
_cell.length_c   1.000
_cell.angle_alpha   90.00
_cell.angle_beta   90.00
_cell.angle_gamma   90.00
#
_symmetry.space_group_name_H-M   'P 1'
#
loop_
_entity.id
_entity.type
_entity.pdbx_description
1 polymer ?
#
loop_
_entity_poly.entity_id
_entity_poly.type
_entity_poly.pdbx_seq_one_letter_code
_entity_poly.pdbx_strand_id
1 'polypeptide(L)'
;MKKILSITGKELKLYFGSPMALIFLGVFLVLTLFVFFWVDSFFARGIADVRALFAWMPILMIFLVSALTMHQWSREEESGNLQV
;
A
#
# COMPACT_ATOMS: atom_id res chain seq x y z
N MET A 1 -3.88 20.62 20.70
CA MET A 1 -4.62 19.61 19.91
C MET A 1 -4.91 20.07 18.47
N LYS A 2 -5.55 21.23 18.22
CA LYS A 2 -5.83 21.73 16.85
C LYS A 2 -4.61 21.84 15.93
N LYS A 3 -3.45 22.24 16.46
CA LYS A 3 -2.20 22.35 15.71
C LYS A 3 -1.68 20.99 15.20
N ILE A 4 -1.80 19.95 16.02
CA ILE A 4 -1.39 18.59 15.69
C ILE A 4 -2.26 18.07 14.54
N LEU A 5 -3.58 18.17 14.67
CA LEU A 5 -4.52 17.77 13.61
C LEU A 5 -4.31 18.53 12.30
N SER A 6 -3.96 19.81 12.37
CA SER A 6 -3.65 20.61 11.17
C SER A 6 -2.36 20.19 10.48
N ILE A 7 -1.33 19.76 11.23
CA ILE A 7 -0.06 19.29 10.69
C ILE A 7 -0.26 17.90 10.08
N THR A 8 -0.90 16.98 10.82
CA THR A 8 -1.21 15.63 10.34
C THR A 8 -2.04 15.65 9.06
N GLY A 9 -3.09 16.49 8.98
CA GLY A 9 -3.89 16.60 7.76
C GLY A 9 -3.12 17.16 6.56
N LYS A 10 -2.15 18.06 6.81
CA LYS A 10 -1.28 18.61 5.76
C LYS A 10 -0.30 17.57 5.24
N GLU A 11 0.33 16.80 6.13
CA GLU A 11 1.23 15.70 5.78
C GLU A 11 0.50 14.56 5.07
N LEU A 12 -0.67 14.16 5.56
CA LEU A 12 -1.47 13.10 4.93
C LEU A 12 -1.84 13.48 3.49
N LYS A 13 -2.26 14.74 3.28
CA LYS A 13 -2.59 15.25 1.95
C LYS A 13 -1.35 15.37 1.05
N LEU A 14 -0.18 15.65 1.61
CA LEU A 14 1.08 15.70 0.86
C LEU A 14 1.58 14.29 0.48
N TYR A 15 1.34 13.29 1.34
CA TYR A 15 1.64 11.88 1.05
C TYR A 15 0.71 11.30 -0.02
N PHE A 16 -0.61 11.39 0.17
CA PHE A 16 -1.59 10.87 -0.78
C PHE A 16 -1.79 11.77 -2.00
N GLY A 17 -1.27 12.99 -1.98
CA GLY A 17 -1.23 13.90 -3.13
C GLY A 17 -0.13 13.57 -4.14
N SER A 18 0.79 12.67 -3.81
CA SER A 18 1.78 12.17 -4.76
C SER A 18 1.11 11.20 -5.75
N PRO A 19 1.20 11.44 -7.08
CA PRO A 19 0.65 10.54 -8.09
C PRO A 19 1.19 9.10 -7.95
N MET A 20 2.44 8.97 -7.51
CA MET A 20 3.09 7.66 -7.32
C MET A 20 2.45 6.85 -6.20
N ALA A 21 2.08 7.50 -5.09
CA ALA A 21 1.42 6.82 -3.97
C ALA A 21 0.04 6.27 -4.38
N LEU A 22 -0.71 7.03 -5.19
CA LEU A 22 -2.01 6.62 -5.69
C LEU A 22 -1.91 5.46 -6.69
N ILE A 23 -0.96 5.52 -7.63
CA ILE A 23 -0.73 4.44 -8.60
C ILE A 23 -0.32 3.16 -7.85
N PHE A 24 0.59 3.27 -6.89
CA PHE A 24 1.04 2.13 -6.11
C PHE A 24 -0.10 1.48 -5.31
N LEU A 25 -0.91 2.30 -4.60
CA LEU A 25 -2.07 1.80 -3.88
C LEU A 25 -3.08 1.12 -4.83
N GLY A 26 -3.27 1.67 -6.03
CA GLY A 26 -4.11 1.08 -7.06
C GLY A 26 -3.61 -0.29 -7.51
N VAL A 27 -2.31 -0.42 -7.80
CA VAL A 27 -1.69 -1.70 -8.19
C VAL A 27 -1.81 -2.72 -7.05
N PHE A 28 -1.54 -2.31 -5.81
CA PHE A 28 -1.68 -3.19 -4.64
C PHE A 28 -3.13 -3.71 -4.48
N LEU A 29 -4.12 -2.83 -4.69
CA LEU A 29 -5.53 -3.21 -4.63
C LEU A 29 -5.88 -4.25 -5.71
N VAL A 30 -5.42 -4.01 -6.95
CA VAL A 30 -5.65 -4.93 -8.09
C VAL A 30 -4.98 -6.28 -7.83
N LEU A 31 -3.74 -6.30 -7.32
CA LEU A 31 -3.06 -7.54 -6.95
C LEU A 31 -3.80 -8.29 -5.84
N THR A 32 -4.30 -7.58 -4.84
CA THR A 32 -5.09 -8.18 -3.74
C THR A 32 -6.38 -8.83 -4.27
N LEU A 33 -7.10 -8.13 -5.14
CA LEU A 33 -8.30 -8.66 -5.81
C LEU A 33 -7.96 -9.85 -6.69
N PHE A 34 -6.86 -9.79 -7.44
CA PHE A 34 -6.41 -10.88 -8.30
C PHE A 34 -6.08 -12.14 -7.48
N VAL A 35 -5.33 -12.01 -6.39
CA VAL A 35 -5.03 -13.14 -5.49
C VAL A 35 -6.32 -13.71 -4.90
N PHE A 36 -7.24 -12.84 -4.44
CA PHE A 36 -8.50 -13.28 -3.87
C PHE A 36 -9.39 -14.06 -4.85
N PHE A 37 -9.54 -13.56 -6.09
CA PHE A 37 -10.45 -14.17 -7.06
C PHE A 37 -9.83 -15.34 -7.84
N TRP A 38 -8.55 -15.25 -8.22
CA TRP A 38 -7.90 -16.21 -9.12
C TRP A 38 -7.13 -17.31 -8.37
N VAL A 39 -6.23 -16.95 -7.45
CA VAL A 39 -5.30 -17.91 -6.83
C VAL A 39 -6.05 -18.95 -6.01
N ASP A 40 -7.04 -18.50 -5.26
CA ASP A 40 -7.83 -19.37 -4.41
C ASP A 40 -9.09 -19.90 -5.13
N SER A 41 -9.31 -19.53 -6.41
CA SER A 41 -10.48 -19.95 -7.19
C SER A 41 -11.79 -19.74 -6.43
N PHE A 42 -11.99 -18.52 -5.91
CA PHE A 42 -13.11 -18.15 -5.02
C PHE A 42 -14.47 -18.61 -5.57
N PHE A 43 -14.68 -18.45 -6.89
CA PHE A 43 -15.92 -18.86 -7.55
C PHE A 43 -16.10 -20.37 -7.67
N ALA A 44 -15.03 -21.15 -7.76
CA ALA A 44 -15.09 -22.60 -7.95
C ALA A 44 -15.50 -23.36 -6.67
N ARG A 45 -15.28 -22.75 -5.49
CA ARG A 45 -15.63 -23.38 -4.21
C ARG A 45 -17.10 -23.26 -3.83
N GLY A 46 -17.85 -22.35 -4.45
CA GLY A 46 -19.26 -22.11 -4.08
C GLY A 46 -19.48 -21.65 -2.64
N ILE A 47 -18.41 -21.20 -1.95
CA ILE A 47 -18.43 -20.75 -0.55
C ILE A 47 -17.79 -19.36 -0.48
N ALA A 48 -18.52 -18.39 0.06
CA ALA A 48 -18.01 -17.05 0.32
C ALA A 48 -17.21 -17.02 1.63
N ASP A 49 -15.97 -17.50 1.59
CA ASP A 49 -15.07 -17.50 2.74
C ASP A 49 -13.86 -16.58 2.51
N VAL A 50 -13.50 -15.82 3.55
CA VAL A 50 -12.43 -14.80 3.53
C VAL A 50 -11.12 -15.35 4.11
N ARG A 51 -11.08 -16.60 4.61
CA ARG A 51 -9.86 -17.19 5.24
C ARG A 51 -8.72 -17.26 4.24
N ALA A 52 -9.04 -17.52 2.97
CA ALA A 52 -8.11 -17.40 1.84
C ALA A 52 -7.37 -16.05 1.83
N LEU A 53 -8.13 -14.95 1.88
CA LEU A 53 -7.57 -13.60 1.92
C LEU A 53 -6.66 -13.42 3.14
N PHE A 54 -7.09 -13.87 4.32
CA PHE A 54 -6.28 -13.79 5.54
C PHE A 54 -5.00 -14.62 5.49
N ALA A 55 -5.00 -15.76 4.80
CA ALA A 55 -3.80 -16.57 4.60
C ALA A 55 -2.79 -15.88 3.67
N TRP A 56 -3.27 -15.15 2.66
CA TRP A 56 -2.43 -14.39 1.73
C TRP A 56 -2.06 -12.99 2.25
N MET A 57 -2.78 -12.47 3.24
CA MET A 57 -2.58 -11.13 3.82
C MET A 57 -1.14 -10.88 4.31
N PRO A 58 -0.43 -11.79 4.99
CA PRO A 58 0.95 -11.57 5.42
C PRO A 58 1.89 -11.32 4.24
N ILE A 59 1.73 -12.07 3.16
CA ILE A 59 2.55 -11.95 1.94
C ILE A 59 2.27 -10.62 1.24
N LEU A 60 0.99 -10.28 1.10
CA LEU A 60 0.57 -8.99 0.53
C LEU A 60 1.10 -7.83 1.39
N MET A 61 1.07 -7.94 2.71
CA MET A 61 1.59 -6.93 3.63
C MET A 61 3.11 -6.77 3.53
N ILE A 62 3.88 -7.85 3.34
CA ILE A 62 5.33 -7.75 3.09
C ILE A 62 5.57 -6.94 1.81
N PHE A 63 4.88 -7.27 0.72
CA PHE A 63 5.00 -6.53 -0.53
C PHE A 63 4.59 -5.05 -0.38
N LEU A 64 3.49 -4.80 0.34
CA LEU A 64 3.00 -3.45 0.65
C LEU A 64 4.05 -2.65 1.41
N VAL A 65 4.62 -3.22 2.48
CA VAL A 65 5.61 -2.55 3.33
C VAL A 65 6.90 -2.28 2.55
N SER A 66 7.40 -3.26 1.79
CA SER A 66 8.60 -3.09 0.96
C SER A 66 8.45 -1.92 -0.02
N ALA A 67 7.32 -1.85 -0.72
CA ALA A 67 7.11 -0.80 -1.69
C ALA A 67 6.74 0.56 -1.06
N LEU A 68 6.05 0.57 0.09
CA LEU A 68 5.86 1.79 0.88
C LEU A 68 7.21 2.35 1.35
N THR A 69 8.16 1.47 1.69
CA THR A 69 9.51 1.85 2.12
C THR A 69 10.35 2.41 0.97
N MET A 70 10.24 1.84 -0.25
CA MET A 70 10.87 2.41 -1.45
C MET A 70 10.38 3.84 -1.74
N HIS A 71 9.12 4.15 -1.47
CA HIS A 71 8.63 5.52 -1.62
C HIS A 71 9.32 6.50 -0.64
N GLN A 72 9.59 6.07 0.60
CA GLN A 72 10.32 6.90 1.57
C GLN A 72 11.76 7.15 1.10
N TRP A 73 12.44 6.10 0.65
CA TRP A 73 13.83 6.14 0.18
C TRP A 73 14.00 7.02 -1.07
N SER A 74 13.07 6.93 -2.03
CA SER A 74 13.10 7.74 -3.25
C SER A 74 12.97 9.24 -2.97
N ARG A 75 12.29 9.64 -1.89
CA ARG A 75 12.21 11.06 -1.49
C ARG A 75 13.49 11.56 -0.83
N GLU A 76 14.28 10.67 -0.24
CA GLU A 76 15.62 11.01 0.28
C GLU A 76 16.62 11.25 -0.87
N GLU A 77 16.60 10.42 -1.93
CA GLU A 77 17.45 10.63 -3.12
C GLU A 77 17.19 11.95 -3.85
N GLU A 78 15.91 12.35 -4.03
CA GLU A 78 15.57 13.64 -4.67
C GLU A 78 15.94 14.87 -3.82
N SER A 79 16.01 14.72 -2.49
CA SER A 79 16.28 15.84 -1.58
C SER A 79 17.75 16.25 -1.50
N GLY A 80 18.66 15.52 -2.16
CA GLY A 80 20.08 15.88 -2.25
C GLY A 80 20.82 15.92 -0.90
N ASN A 81 20.27 15.33 0.16
CA ASN A 81 20.91 15.25 1.48
C ASN A 81 21.77 13.99 1.67
N LEU A 82 22.27 13.42 0.58
CA LEU A 82 23.47 12.56 0.59
C LEU A 82 24.67 13.46 0.90
N GLN A 83 24.77 13.91 2.16
CA GLN A 83 26.03 14.41 2.70
C GLN A 83 26.92 13.19 2.91
N VAL A 84 27.77 12.95 1.92
CA VAL A 84 28.97 12.10 2.05
C VAL A 84 30.00 12.86 2.88
#